data_AF-A0A961DHW9-F1
#
_entry.id   AF-A0A961DHW9-F1
#
_cell.length_a   1.000
_cell.length_b   1.000
_cell.length_c   1.000
_cell.angle_alpha   90.00
_cell.angle_beta   90.00
_cell.angle_gamma   90.00
#
_symmetry.space_group_name_H-M   'P 1'
#
loop_
_entity.id
_entity.type
_entity.pdbx_description
1 polymer ?
#
loop_
_entity_poly.entity_id
_entity_poly.type
_entity_poly.pdbx_seq_one_letter_code
_entity_poly.pdbx_strand_id
1 'polypeptide(L)'
;GPRDGLMTGINAKFGIRLWIVRTSLEVIVLIIGWILGGDVGIGTLAFALLVGPLVHFTIPFLMVPAALTKPESPSVPSATQ
;
A
#
# COMPACT_ATOMS: atom_id res chain seq x y z
N GLY A 1 2.39 -2.55 9.27
CA GLY A 1 1.83 -1.95 10.51
C GLY A 1 0.38 -1.52 10.29
N PRO A 2 -0.27 -0.82 11.24
CA PRO A 2 -1.69 -0.42 11.17
C PRO A 2 -2.05 0.32 9.87
N ARG A 3 -1.15 1.21 9.42
CA ARG A 3 -1.20 1.91 8.13
C ARG A 3 -1.26 0.97 6.93
N ASP A 4 -0.36 -0.02 6.89
CA ASP A 4 -0.26 -0.94 5.76
C ASP A 4 -1.44 -1.92 5.74
N GLY A 5 -2.02 -2.25 6.90
CA GLY A 5 -3.27 -2.99 7.02
C GLY A 5 -4.48 -2.19 6.50
N LEU A 6 -4.53 -0.88 6.77
CA LEU A 6 -5.54 0.00 6.19
C LEU A 6 -5.40 0.12 4.67
N MET A 7 -4.16 0.28 4.17
CA MET A 7 -3.87 0.38 2.74
C MET A 7 -4.22 -0.90 1.98
N THR A 8 -3.84 -2.07 2.52
CA THR A 8 -4.18 -3.37 1.93
C THR A 8 -5.66 -3.69 2.05
N GLY A 9 -6.33 -3.31 3.14
CA GLY A 9 -7.78 -3.45 3.30
C GLY A 9 -8.59 -2.62 2.30
N ILE A 10 -8.19 -1.36 2.06
CA ILE A 10 -8.83 -0.50 1.05
C ILE A 10 -8.57 -1.04 -0.36
N ASN A 11 -7.35 -1.49 -0.66
CA ASN A 11 -7.02 -2.11 -1.94
C ASN A 11 -7.83 -3.40 -2.17
N ALA A 12 -7.93 -4.28 -1.16
CA ALA A 12 -8.66 -5.54 -1.26
C ALA A 12 -10.18 -5.34 -1.40
N LYS A 13 -10.74 -4.31 -0.76
CA LYS A 13 -12.18 -4.02 -0.80
C LYS A 13 -12.62 -3.25 -2.05
N PHE A 14 -11.80 -2.32 -2.55
CA PHE A 14 -12.19 -1.40 -3.63
C PHE A 14 -11.38 -1.57 -4.93
N GLY A 15 -10.34 -2.42 -4.95
CA GLY A 15 -9.48 -2.64 -6.13
C GLY A 15 -8.61 -1.43 -6.52
N ILE A 16 -8.53 -0.41 -5.66
CA ILE A 16 -7.83 0.85 -5.96
C ILE A 16 -6.31 0.65 -5.79
N ARG A 17 -5.50 1.15 -6.74
CA ARG A 17 -4.03 1.01 -6.70
C ARG A 17 -3.44 1.52 -5.38
N LEU A 18 -2.55 0.74 -4.75
CA LEU A 18 -1.95 1.07 -3.44
C LEU A 18 -1.32 2.46 -3.37
N TRP A 19 -0.70 2.93 -4.46
CA TRP A 19 -0.08 4.25 -4.52
C TRP A 19 -1.09 5.41 -4.35
N ILE A 20 -2.32 5.22 -4.85
CA ILE A 20 -3.40 6.22 -4.72
C ILE A 20 -3.84 6.29 -3.27
N VAL A 21 -4.05 5.12 -2.63
CA VAL A 21 -4.43 5.04 -1.20
C VAL A 21 -3.34 5.65 -0.31
N ARG A 22 -2.07 5.48 -0.68
CA ARG A 22 -0.93 6.08 0.02
C ARG A 22 -0.95 7.60 -0.09
N THR A 23 -1.03 8.15 -1.30
CA THR A 23 -1.08 9.61 -1.49
C THR A 23 -2.28 10.23 -0.80
N SER A 24 -3.46 9.62 -0.89
CA SER A 24 -4.66 10.19 -0.27
C SER A 24 -4.58 10.22 1.26
N LEU A 25 -4.05 9.17 1.90
CA LEU A 25 -3.86 9.18 3.36
C LEU A 25 -2.90 10.28 3.82
N GLU A 26 -1.77 10.46 3.12
CA GLU A 26 -0.79 11.49 3.45
C GLU A 26 -1.37 12.90 3.24
N VAL A 27 -2.13 13.11 2.15
CA VAL A 27 -2.83 14.38 1.89
C VAL A 27 -3.91 14.67 2.94
N ILE A 28 -4.68 13.66 3.34
CA ILE A 28 -5.72 13.84 4.38
C ILE A 28 -5.07 14.19 5.72
N VAL A 29 -4.02 13.49 6.13
CA VAL A 29 -3.29 13.78 7.37
C VAL A 29 -2.66 15.17 7.32
N LEU A 30 -2.12 15.57 6.17
CA LEU A 30 -1.57 16.91 5.95
C LEU A 30 -2.63 18.00 6.13
N ILE A 31 -3.81 17.84 5.50
CA ILE A 31 -4.92 18.79 5.61
C ILE A 31 -5.39 18.89 7.07
N ILE A 32 -5.55 17.75 7.75
CA ILE A 32 -5.95 17.73 9.16
C ILE A 32 -4.91 18.44 10.04
N GLY A 33 -3.62 18.14 9.84
CA GLY A 33 -2.52 18.78 10.56
C GLY A 33 -2.49 20.29 10.34
N TRP A 34 -2.78 20.75 9.11
CA TRP A 34 -2.84 22.17 8.78
C TRP A 34 -4.00 22.89 9.48
N ILE A 35 -5.19 22.29 9.45
CA ILE A 35 -6.38 22.84 10.12
C ILE A 35 -6.17 22.94 11.64
N LEU A 36 -5.42 22.00 12.22
CA LEU A 36 -5.05 22.01 13.64
C LEU A 36 -3.96 23.03 14.00
N GLY A 37 -3.52 23.87 13.05
CA GLY A 37 -2.50 24.89 13.25
C GLY A 37 -1.06 24.44 12.98
N GLY A 38 -0.88 23.26 12.39
CA GLY A 38 0.42 22.78 11.93
C GLY A 38 0.88 23.54 10.68
N ASP A 39 2.18 23.88 10.62
CA ASP A 39 2.75 24.62 9.50
C ASP A 39 3.04 23.67 8.32
N VAL A 40 2.52 23.99 7.14
CA VAL A 40 2.71 23.19 5.92
C VAL A 40 3.77 23.85 5.05
N GLY A 41 5.00 23.38 5.19
CA GLY A 41 6.10 23.79 4.33
C GLY A 41 6.09 23.11 2.96
N ILE A 42 6.85 23.68 2.03
CA ILE A 42 7.06 23.13 0.67
C ILE A 42 7.58 21.69 0.70
N GLY A 43 8.44 21.35 1.67
CA GLY A 43 8.95 19.98 1.83
C GLY A 43 7.86 18.97 2.18
N THR A 44 6.88 19.37 3.01
CA THR A 44 5.77 18.50 3.41
C THR A 44 4.78 18.29 2.26
N LEU A 45 4.53 19.34 1.48
CA LEU A 45 3.68 19.26 0.29
C LEU A 45 4.34 18.39 -0.79
N ALA A 46 5.64 18.58 -1.03
CA ALA A 46 6.43 17.76 -1.94
C ALA A 46 6.43 16.29 -1.49
N PHE A 47 6.61 16.02 -0.20
CA PHE A 47 6.54 14.67 0.35
C PHE A 47 5.17 14.01 0.11
N ALA A 48 4.07 14.67 0.47
CA ALA A 48 2.72 14.11 0.31
C ALA A 48 2.41 13.75 -1.15
N LEU A 49 2.87 14.56 -2.10
CA LEU A 49 2.68 14.32 -3.54
C LEU A 49 3.63 13.25 -4.10
N LEU A 50 4.88 13.22 -3.65
CA LEU A 50 5.92 12.35 -4.21
C LEU A 50 5.93 10.95 -3.60
N VAL A 51 5.42 10.76 -2.37
CA VAL A 51 5.54 9.47 -1.68
C VAL A 51 4.74 8.36 -2.37
N GLY A 52 3.58 8.66 -2.95
CA GLY A 52 2.77 7.67 -3.67
C GLY A 52 3.47 7.14 -4.92
N PRO A 53 3.89 8.01 -5.85
CA PRO A 53 4.70 7.61 -7.00
C PRO A 53 5.98 6.88 -6.58
N LEU A 54 6.70 7.39 -5.58
CA LEU A 54 7.94 6.77 -5.10
C LEU A 54 7.71 5.33 -4.63
N VAL A 55 6.62 5.08 -3.90
CA VAL A 55 6.22 3.74 -3.43
C VAL A 55 5.79 2.84 -4.59
N HIS A 56 5.10 3.40 -5.60
CA HIS A 56 4.75 2.65 -6.79
C HIS A 56 5.97 2.12 -7.54
N PHE A 57 7.06 2.88 -7.59
CA PHE A 57 8.30 2.45 -8.24
C PHE A 57 9.15 1.53 -7.35
N THR A 58 9.25 1.81 -6.05
CA THR A 58 10.13 1.07 -5.14
C THR A 58 9.59 -0.30 -4.74
N ILE A 59 8.27 -0.45 -4.58
CA ILE A 59 7.67 -1.74 -4.21
C ILE A 59 7.96 -2.84 -5.24
N PRO A 60 7.65 -2.71 -6.55
CA PRO A 60 7.97 -3.74 -7.52
C PRO A 60 9.47 -3.97 -7.68
N PHE A 61 10.30 -2.93 -7.47
CA PHE A 61 11.75 -3.04 -7.52
C PHE A 61 12.33 -3.85 -6.35
N LEU A 62 11.72 -3.75 -5.16
CA LEU A 62 12.15 -4.44 -3.94
C LEU A 62 11.32 -5.70 -3.62
N MET A 63 10.35 -6.05 -4.48
CA MET A 63 9.47 -7.19 -4.23
C MET A 63 10.24 -8.49 -4.43
N VAL A 64 10.56 -9.17 -3.33
CA VAL A 64 11.19 -10.49 -3.35
C VAL A 64 10.17 -11.53 -3.85
N PRO A 65 10.47 -12.34 -4.88
CA PRO A 65 9.55 -13.34 -5.48
C PRO A 65 9.08 -14.49 -4.57
N ALA A 66 9.32 -14.44 -3.25
CA ALA A 66 9.00 -15.53 -2.31
C ALA A 66 7.49 -15.74 -2.10
N ALA A 67 6.64 -14.79 -2.48
CA ALA A 67 5.18 -14.87 -2.27
C ALA A 67 4.41 -15.56 -3.40
N LEU A 68 5.07 -16.02 -4.47
CA LEU A 68 4.43 -16.68 -5.61
C LEU A 68 4.37 -18.20 -5.50
N THR A 69 4.94 -18.80 -4.44
CA THR A 69 4.70 -20.20 -4.14
C THR A 69 3.29 -20.34 -3.59
N LYS A 70 2.32 -20.42 -4.50
CA LYS A 70 1.02 -21.05 -4.24
C LYS A 70 1.34 -22.36 -3.52
N PRO A 71 0.82 -22.62 -2.31
CA PRO A 71 0.99 -23.93 -1.72
C PRO A 71 0.39 -24.91 -2.73
N GLU A 72 1.26 -25.72 -3.31
CA GLU A 72 0.85 -26.86 -4.11
C GLU A 72 -0.10 -27.64 -3.20
N SER A 73 -1.40 -27.60 -3.51
CA SER A 73 -2.35 -28.45 -2.81
C SER A 73 -1.82 -29.86 -2.96
N PRO A 74 -1.52 -30.55 -1.84
CA PRO A 74 -1.07 -31.92 -1.92
C PRO A 74 -2.11 -32.67 -2.73
N SER A 75 -1.69 -33.18 -3.90
CA SER A 75 -2.50 -34.05 -4.73
C SER A 75 -2.96 -35.19 -3.84
N VAL A 76 -4.24 -35.16 -3.45
CA VAL A 76 -4.88 -36.28 -2.76
C VAL A 76 -4.68 -37.48 -3.69
N PRO A 77 -3.96 -38.54 -3.28
CA PRO A 77 -3.86 -39.73 -4.08
C PRO A 77 -5.29 -40.20 -4.31
N SER A 78 -5.69 -40.20 -5.59
CA SER A 78 -6.93 -40.82 -6.00
C SER A 78 -6.78 -42.29 -5.61
N ALA A 79 -7.38 -42.67 -4.49
CA ALA A 79 -7.50 -44.05 -4.07
C ALA A 79 -8.16 -44.79 -5.24
N THR A 80 -7.31 -45.55 -5.92
CA THR A 80 -7.67 -46.43 -7.01
C THR A 80 -8.49 -47.56 -6.41
N GLN A 81 -9.47 -47.96 -7.20
CA GLN A 81 -10.35 -49.12 -7.03
C GLN A 81 -9.65 -50.36 -6.48
#